data_AF-A0A7Y1XGC2-F1
#
_entry.id   AF-A0A7Y1XGC2-F1
#
_cell.length_a   1.000
_cell.length_b   1.000
_cell.length_c   1.000
_cell.angle_alpha   90.00
_cell.angle_beta   90.00
_cell.angle_gamma   90.00
#
_symmetry.space_group_name_H-M   'P 1'
#
loop_
_entity.id
_entity.type
_entity.pdbx_description
1 polymer ?
#
loop_
_entity_poly.entity_id
_entity_poly.type
_entity_poly.pdbx_seq_one_letter_code
_entity_poly.pdbx_strand_id
1 'polypeptide(L)' 'MPKSSYKPKSMSKDSWRQAAEKSLKGASLDSLTWHTPEGIELQPLYTRDDLQGLEFTDTLPGFEPYI' A
#
# COMPACT_ATOMS: atom_id res chain seq x y z
N MET A 1 25.18 -16.18 11.47
CA MET A 1 24.17 -15.47 12.29
C MET A 1 22.94 -16.37 12.42
N PRO A 2 22.44 -16.67 13.62
CA PRO A 2 21.22 -17.47 13.77
C PRO A 2 20.01 -16.65 13.31
N LYS A 3 19.22 -17.20 12.37
CA LYS A 3 17.98 -16.58 11.89
C LYS A 3 16.96 -16.59 13.03
N SER A 4 16.42 -15.42 13.38
CA SER A 4 15.34 -15.28 14.35
C SER A 4 14.14 -16.15 13.94
N SER A 5 13.57 -16.90 14.89
CA SER A 5 12.43 -17.81 14.70
C SER A 5 11.06 -17.12 14.80
N TYR A 6 11.05 -15.78 14.86
CA TYR A 6 9.82 -15.02 14.98
C TYR A 6 8.94 -15.17 13.73
N LYS A 7 7.69 -15.62 13.92
CA LYS A 7 6.67 -15.70 12.89
C LYS A 7 5.58 -14.67 13.20
N PRO A 8 5.59 -13.48 12.58
CA PRO A 8 4.53 -12.51 12.78
C PRO A 8 3.21 -13.07 12.24
N LYS A 9 2.11 -12.66 12.87
CA LYS A 9 0.78 -12.87 12.31
C LYS A 9 0.67 -12.04 11.03
N SER A 10 0.27 -12.68 9.93
CA SER A 10 -0.04 -11.95 8.69
C SER A 10 -1.32 -11.15 8.88
N MET A 11 -1.25 -9.85 8.61
CA MET A 11 -2.38 -8.93 8.73
C MET A 11 -2.88 -8.58 7.32
N SER A 12 -4.20 -8.55 7.13
CA SER A 12 -4.82 -8.18 5.85
C SER A 12 -5.02 -6.66 5.73
N LYS A 13 -5.24 -6.17 4.49
CA LYS A 13 -5.63 -4.77 4.22
C LYS A 13 -6.89 -4.37 5.00
N ASP A 14 -7.84 -5.30 5.16
CA ASP A 14 -9.04 -5.07 5.99
C ASP A 14 -8.73 -4.94 7.49
N SER A 15 -7.79 -5.74 7.99
CA SER A 15 -7.36 -5.63 9.39
C SER A 15 -6.73 -4.27 9.66
N TRP A 16 -5.97 -3.75 8.70
CA TRP A 16 -5.43 -2.40 8.76
C TRP A 16 -6.53 -1.34 8.69
N ARG A 17 -7.51 -1.48 7.78
CA ARG A 17 -8.64 -0.56 7.64
C ARG A 17 -9.37 -0.36 8.98
N GLN A 18 -9.73 -1.46 9.64
CA GLN A 18 -10.40 -1.42 10.94
C GLN A 18 -9.56 -0.73 12.03
N ALA A 19 -8.25 -1.00 12.06
CA ALA A 19 -7.35 -0.37 13.02
C ALA A 19 -7.19 1.14 12.76
N ALA A 20 -7.15 1.55 11.49
CA ALA A 20 -7.06 2.93 11.09
C ALA A 20 -8.36 3.70 11.40
N GLU A 21 -9.54 3.16 11.07
CA GLU A 21 -10.85 3.75 11.44
C GLU A 21 -11.00 3.91 12.95
N LYS A 22 -10.59 2.91 13.73
CA LYS A 22 -10.54 2.99 15.19
C LYS A 22 -9.64 4.14 15.67
N SER A 23 -8.51 4.34 15.02
CA SER A 23 -7.56 5.41 15.34
C SER A 23 -8.12 6.79 14.98
N LEU A 24 -8.95 6.86 13.94
CA LEU A 24 -9.71 8.04 13.53
C LEU A 24 -10.97 8.29 14.37
N LYS A 25 -11.17 7.56 15.48
CA LYS A 25 -12.35 7.65 16.34
C LYS A 25 -13.67 7.38 15.59
N GLY A 26 -13.61 6.50 14.58
CA GLY A 26 -14.76 6.11 13.76
C GLY A 26 -15.01 6.98 12.54
N ALA A 27 -14.15 7.96 12.22
CA ALA A 27 -14.24 8.66 10.95
C ALA A 27 -13.81 7.75 9.77
N SER A 28 -14.39 8.01 8.59
CA SER A 28 -14.08 7.25 7.36
C SER A 28 -12.62 7.43 6.96
N LEU A 29 -12.00 6.38 6.40
CA LEU A 29 -10.68 6.49 5.78
C LEU A 29 -10.65 7.41 4.57
N ASP A 30 -11.80 7.69 3.95
CA ASP A 30 -11.88 8.61 2.81
C ASP A 30 -11.39 10.02 3.21
N SER A 31 -11.48 10.38 4.50
CA SER A 31 -10.93 11.66 4.98
C SER A 31 -9.40 11.74 4.92
N LEU A 32 -8.72 10.61 4.72
CA LEU A 32 -7.26 10.53 4.56
C LEU A 32 -6.83 10.48 3.10
N THR A 33 -7.77 10.34 2.15
CA THR A 33 -7.47 10.38 0.72
C THR A 33 -7.09 11.80 0.34
N TRP A 34 -5.92 11.96 -0.29
CA TRP A 34 -5.48 13.26 -0.80
C TRP A 34 -5.81 13.38 -2.28
N HIS A 35 -6.63 14.38 -2.62
CA HIS A 35 -6.88 14.78 -4.00
C HIS A 35 -5.78 15.76 -4.44
N THR A 36 -4.90 15.31 -5.33
CA THR A 36 -3.82 16.15 -5.84
C THR A 36 -4.35 17.16 -6.87
N PRO A 37 -3.65 18.29 -7.10
CA PRO A 37 -4.04 19.26 -8.13
C PRO A 37 -4.13 18.67 -9.54
N GLU A 38 -3.42 17.58 -9.81
CA GLU A 38 -3.42 16.85 -11.08
C GLU A 38 -4.67 15.97 -11.26
N GLY A 39 -5.54 15.89 -10.25
CA GLY A 39 -6.77 15.09 -10.27
C GLY A 39 -6.55 13.62 -9.89
N ILE A 40 -5.46 13.30 -9.19
CA ILE A 40 -5.17 11.94 -8.73
C ILE A 40 -5.62 11.79 -7.27
N GLU A 41 -6.27 10.67 -6.95
CA GLU A 41 -6.61 10.29 -5.59
C GLU A 41 -5.52 9.42 -4.97
N LEU A 42 -4.78 9.98 -4.03
CA LEU A 42 -3.76 9.25 -3.29
C LEU A 42 -4.36 8.59 -2.06
N GLN A 43 -4.34 7.26 -2.07
CA GLN A 43 -4.82 6.44 -0.95
C GLN A 43 -3.84 6.50 0.23
N PRO A 44 -4.34 6.40 1.48
CA PRO A 44 -3.50 6.45 2.67
C PRO A 44 -2.61 5.20 2.89
N LEU A 45 -2.85 4.11 2.15
CA LEU A 45 -2.04 2.90 2.19
C LEU A 45 -2.07 2.19 0.83
N TYR A 46 -0.88 1.91 0.31
CA TYR A 46 -0.66 0.98 -0.81
C TYR A 46 0.11 -0.25 -0.32
N THR A 47 -0.17 -1.38 -0.93
CA THR A 47 0.36 -2.71 -0.58
C THR A 47 0.85 -3.41 -1.83
N ARG A 48 1.48 -4.57 -1.67
CA ARG A 48 1.90 -5.40 -2.82
C ARG A 48 0.72 -5.78 -3.73
N ASP A 49 -0.48 -5.92 -3.16
CA ASP A 49 -1.66 -6.27 -3.93
C ASP A 49 -2.02 -5.17 -4.94
N ASP A 50 -1.67 -3.91 -4.65
CA ASP A 50 -1.92 -2.77 -5.53
C ASP A 50 -0.95 -2.72 -6.73
N LEU A 51 0.08 -3.57 -6.76
CA LEU A 51 0.96 -3.76 -7.91
C LEU A 51 0.50 -4.91 -8.83
N GLN A 52 -0.46 -5.72 -8.39
CA GLN A 52 -0.89 -6.90 -9.16
C GLN A 52 -1.53 -6.46 -10.48
N GLY A 53 -1.06 -7.04 -11.58
CA GLY A 53 -1.58 -6.74 -12.92
C GLY A 53 -1.00 -5.48 -13.57
N LEU A 54 -0.11 -4.75 -12.88
CA LEU A 54 0.70 -3.72 -13.52
C LEU A 54 1.80 -4.37 -14.36
N GLU A 55 1.99 -3.89 -15.58
CA GLU A 55 3.08 -4.32 -16.44
C GLU A 55 4.38 -3.60 -16.03
N PHE A 56 5.52 -4.21 -16.35
CA PHE A 56 6.84 -3.59 -16.24
C PHE A 56 7.26 -3.15 -14.83
N THR A 57 6.74 -3.76 -13.77
CA THR A 57 7.08 -3.40 -12.38
C THR A 57 8.45 -3.90 -11.89
N ASP A 58 9.19 -4.62 -12.74
CA ASP A 58 10.48 -5.25 -12.41
C ASP A 58 11.45 -5.14 -13.61
N THR A 59 11.75 -3.91 -14.00
CA THR A 59 12.62 -3.54 -15.12
C THR A 59 14.04 -3.19 -14.67
N LEU A 60 14.98 -3.15 -15.61
CA LEU A 60 16.36 -2.73 -15.37
C LEU A 60 16.70 -1.43 -16.11
N PRO A 61 17.51 -0.54 -15.51
CA PRO A 61 17.87 0.73 -16.13
C PRO A 61 18.66 0.51 -17.43
N GLY A 62 18.32 1.29 -18.47
CA GLY A 62 18.98 1.22 -19.78
C GLY A 62 18.37 0.21 -20.77
N PHE A 63 17.31 -0.49 -20.37
CA PHE A 63 16.56 -1.43 -21.21
C PHE A 63 15.10 -0.99 -21.36
N GLU A 64 14.46 -1.37 -22.47
CA GLU A 64 13.03 -1.10 -22.70
C GLU A 64 12.16 -1.73 -21.57
N PRO A 65 11.03 -1.10 -21.18
CA PRO A 65 10.39 0.12 -21.71
C PRO A 65 10.93 1.43 -21.10
N TYR A 66 12.10 1.41 -20.44
CA TYR A 66 12.75 2.58 -19.85
C TYR A 66 11.97 3.24 -18.70
N ILE A 67 11.22 2.43 -17.94
CA ILE A 67 10.58 2.84 -16.68
C ILE A 67 11.35 2.31 -15.47
#